data_AF-A0A9E0YN30-F1
#
_entry.id   AF-A0A9E0YN30-F1
#
_cell.length_a   1.000
_cell.length_b   1.000
_cell.length_c   1.000
_cell.angle_alpha   90.00
_cell.angle_beta   90.00
_cell.angle_gamma   90.00
#
_symmetry.space_group_name_H-M   'P 1'
#
loop_
_entity.id
_entity.type
_entity.pdbx_description
1 polymer ?
#
loop_
_entity_poly.entity_id
_entity_poly.type
_entity_poly.pdbx_seq_one_letter_code
_entity_poly.pdbx_strand_id
1 'polypeptide(L)'
;MIKIGTSGYSYEDWEGIFYPQHLSKKNYLAHYAKFFDITEINSTYYRLPSPGMFRNTLKKVSDDFKFVVKLSSELTHEREKTEASVDQFRKGIEPLVESDQLITTLAQFPYSFKPSNENYDHLEFLRKAMPDIPINVEFRNEYWIKEETFDFLEKHSLGYVCVDMPRLPHLVPPTIAATSELGYVRFHGRVKEHWWSPPEPHMRYDYLYDKDELEEWVERTEELGNYTKNIVILFNNHYQGKSAKNARTFASMLGESQGKKDFSEDDDFLHPGRDLFSS
;
A
#
# COMPACT_ATOMS: atom_id res chain seq x y z
N MET A 1 11.10 -13.17 2.26
CA MET A 1 11.22 -11.91 1.49
C MET A 1 10.34 -10.87 2.16
N ILE A 2 10.94 -9.78 2.64
CA ILE A 2 10.20 -8.61 3.12
C ILE A 2 10.46 -7.48 2.12
N LYS A 3 9.40 -6.86 1.59
CA LYS A 3 9.50 -5.68 0.71
C LYS A 3 8.79 -4.51 1.35
N ILE A 4 9.54 -3.43 1.59
CA ILE A 4 9.04 -2.23 2.26
C ILE A 4 9.13 -1.07 1.27
N GLY A 5 8.07 -0.27 1.19
CA GLY A 5 8.01 0.90 0.31
C GLY A 5 6.85 1.81 0.68
N THR A 6 6.39 2.60 -0.29
CA THR A 6 5.32 3.57 -0.08
C THR A 6 4.11 3.31 -0.97
N SER A 7 2.97 3.81 -0.51
CA SER A 7 1.71 3.79 -1.23
C SER A 7 1.67 4.88 -2.31
N GLY A 8 2.49 4.73 -3.34
CA GLY A 8 2.68 5.71 -4.41
C GLY A 8 4.05 6.38 -4.35
N TYR A 9 4.45 6.96 -5.48
CA TYR A 9 5.75 7.62 -5.67
C TYR A 9 5.61 8.97 -6.41
N SER A 10 4.40 9.38 -6.80
CA SER A 10 4.23 10.53 -7.70
C SER A 10 3.67 11.75 -6.98
N TYR A 11 4.47 12.32 -6.09
CA TYR A 11 4.10 13.40 -5.17
C TYR A 11 4.97 14.64 -5.41
N GLU A 12 4.35 15.78 -5.72
CA GLU A 12 5.09 17.04 -5.93
C GLU A 12 5.64 17.61 -4.63
N ASP A 13 4.92 17.43 -3.52
CA ASP A 13 5.31 17.86 -2.17
C ASP A 13 6.53 17.09 -1.63
N TRP A 14 7.06 16.13 -2.39
CA TRP A 14 8.30 15.42 -2.09
C TRP A 14 9.52 16.10 -2.72
N GLU A 15 9.36 17.08 -3.62
CA GLU A 15 10.48 17.84 -4.20
C GLU A 15 11.20 18.68 -3.13
N GLY A 16 12.53 18.59 -3.12
CA GLY A 16 13.37 19.20 -2.09
C GLY A 16 13.36 18.46 -0.75
N ILE A 17 12.64 17.33 -0.67
CA ILE A 17 12.60 16.42 0.47
C ILE A 17 13.16 15.07 0.01
N PHE A 18 12.36 14.27 -0.70
CA PHE A 18 12.79 12.99 -1.24
C PHE A 18 13.31 13.08 -2.68
N TYR A 19 12.69 13.93 -3.50
CA TYR A 19 13.13 14.19 -4.87
C TYR A 19 14.08 15.39 -4.91
N PRO A 20 15.15 15.36 -5.72
CA PRO A 20 15.93 16.54 -6.03
C PRO A 20 15.04 17.67 -6.54
N GLN A 21 15.39 18.91 -6.21
CA GLN A 21 14.68 20.08 -6.72
C GLN A 21 14.63 20.06 -8.25
N HIS A 22 13.47 20.39 -8.81
CA HIS A 22 13.23 20.46 -10.26
C HIS A 22 13.40 19.12 -10.99
N LEU A 23 13.32 17.99 -10.30
CA LEU A 23 13.28 16.69 -10.94
C LEU A 23 12.01 16.57 -11.77
N SER A 24 12.14 16.26 -13.07
CA SER A 24 10.96 16.02 -13.90
C SER A 24 10.15 14.82 -13.38
N LYS A 25 8.83 14.98 -13.20
CA LYS A 25 7.90 13.91 -12.78
C LYS A 25 8.08 12.58 -13.51
N LYS A 26 8.45 12.63 -14.80
CA LYS A 26 8.69 11.42 -15.60
C LYS A 26 9.80 10.53 -15.02
N ASN A 27 10.73 11.12 -14.27
CA ASN A 27 11.89 10.51 -13.63
C ASN A 27 11.64 10.18 -12.14
N TYR A 28 10.49 10.52 -11.55
CA TYR A 28 10.23 10.23 -10.13
C TYR A 28 10.32 8.75 -9.81
N LEU A 29 9.73 7.87 -10.64
CA LEU A 29 9.82 6.43 -10.43
C LEU A 29 11.26 5.92 -10.51
N ALA A 30 12.02 6.39 -11.51
CA ALA A 30 13.42 6.00 -11.68
C ALA A 30 14.30 6.50 -10.53
N HIS A 31 13.96 7.63 -9.90
CA HIS A 31 14.63 8.09 -8.69
C HIS A 31 14.18 7.28 -7.46
N TYR A 32 12.89 7.06 -7.29
CA TYR A 32 12.31 6.27 -6.21
C TYR A 32 12.87 4.84 -6.17
N ALA A 33 13.04 4.21 -7.34
CA ALA A 33 13.60 2.86 -7.48
C ALA A 33 15.10 2.75 -7.14
N LYS A 34 15.76 3.85 -6.76
CA LYS A 34 17.10 3.80 -6.14
C LYS A 34 17.05 3.54 -4.64
N PHE A 35 15.87 3.67 -4.02
CA PHE A 35 15.67 3.65 -2.57
C PHE A 35 14.78 2.49 -2.12
N PHE A 36 13.85 2.08 -2.97
CA PHE A 36 12.88 1.04 -2.66
C PHE A 36 12.74 0.09 -3.84
N ASP A 37 12.47 -1.19 -3.56
CA ASP A 37 12.23 -2.23 -4.58
C ASP A 37 10.75 -2.52 -4.81
N ILE A 38 9.86 -1.72 -4.21
CA ILE A 38 8.41 -1.85 -4.32
C ILE A 38 7.69 -0.51 -4.20
N THR A 39 6.56 -0.36 -4.90
CA THR A 39 5.59 0.71 -4.67
C THR A 39 4.18 0.21 -4.91
N GLU A 40 3.21 0.82 -4.23
CA GLU A 40 1.81 0.75 -4.63
C GLU A 40 1.51 1.71 -5.77
N ILE A 41 0.66 1.31 -6.70
CA ILE A 41 0.11 2.15 -7.75
C ILE A 41 -1.33 2.49 -7.39
N ASN A 42 -1.54 3.75 -7.00
CA ASN A 42 -2.85 4.26 -6.58
C ASN A 42 -3.58 5.04 -7.69
N SER A 43 -2.89 5.45 -8.76
CA SER A 43 -3.52 6.18 -9.86
C SER A 43 -4.64 5.39 -10.54
N THR A 44 -4.58 4.05 -10.48
CA THR A 44 -5.59 3.14 -11.03
C THR A 44 -6.93 3.17 -10.29
N TYR A 45 -6.95 3.71 -9.07
CA TYR A 45 -8.18 3.97 -8.33
C TYR A 45 -9.11 4.96 -9.06
N TYR A 46 -8.52 5.99 -9.68
CA TYR A 46 -9.25 7.06 -10.35
C TYR A 46 -9.56 6.75 -11.82
N ARG A 47 -8.85 5.80 -12.42
CA ARG A 47 -9.00 5.43 -13.82
C ARG A 47 -8.49 4.03 -14.07
N LEU A 48 -9.24 3.23 -14.81
CA LEU A 48 -8.78 1.91 -15.24
C LEU A 48 -7.41 1.99 -15.95
N PRO A 49 -6.48 1.08 -15.61
CA PRO A 49 -5.16 1.06 -16.22
C PRO A 49 -5.23 0.70 -17.71
N SER A 50 -4.14 0.98 -18.42
CA SER A 50 -3.92 0.46 -19.77
C SER A 50 -2.58 -0.27 -19.85
N PRO A 51 -2.41 -1.24 -20.77
CA PRO A 51 -1.14 -1.93 -20.93
C PRO A 51 0.02 -0.96 -21.26
N GLY A 52 -0.27 0.11 -22.00
CA GLY A 52 0.70 1.15 -22.34
C GLY A 52 1.26 1.89 -21.12
N MET A 53 0.42 2.08 -20.08
CA MET A 53 0.85 2.67 -18.81
C MET A 53 1.94 1.83 -18.17
N PHE A 54 1.68 0.54 -17.95
CA PHE A 54 2.64 -0.34 -17.27
C PHE A 54 3.85 -0.69 -18.13
N ARG A 55 3.71 -0.84 -19.46
CA ARG A 55 4.88 -0.95 -20.35
C ARG A 55 5.83 0.25 -20.23
N ASN A 56 5.31 1.45 -19.98
CA ASN A 56 6.14 2.63 -19.75
C ASN A 56 6.66 2.71 -18.31
N THR A 57 5.93 2.18 -17.33
CA THR A 57 6.38 2.03 -15.94
C THR A 57 7.58 1.08 -15.84
N LEU A 58 7.50 -0.09 -16.48
CA LEU A 58 8.52 -1.13 -16.42
C LEU A 58 9.88 -0.66 -16.99
N LYS A 59 9.87 0.19 -18.03
CA LYS A 59 11.09 0.80 -18.60
C LYS A 59 11.90 1.66 -17.61
N LYS A 60 11.34 2.02 -16.45
CA LYS A 60 11.93 2.96 -15.50
C LYS A 60 12.54 2.27 -14.27
N VAL A 61 12.36 0.96 -14.15
CA VAL A 61 12.77 0.17 -12.97
C VAL A 61 13.53 -1.08 -13.43
N SER A 62 14.21 -1.76 -12.52
CA SER A 62 14.79 -3.08 -12.80
C SER A 62 13.71 -4.16 -12.82
N ASP A 63 14.05 -5.31 -13.39
CA ASP A 63 13.16 -6.49 -13.45
C ASP A 63 12.81 -7.02 -12.04
N ASP A 64 13.66 -6.79 -11.05
CA ASP A 64 13.43 -7.18 -9.64
C ASP A 64 12.45 -6.24 -8.88
N PHE A 65 12.14 -5.07 -9.45
CA PHE A 65 11.26 -4.10 -8.82
C PHE A 65 9.82 -4.61 -8.89
N LYS A 66 9.07 -4.49 -7.80
CA LYS A 66 7.73 -5.04 -7.70
C LYS A 66 6.66 -3.96 -7.53
N PHE A 67 5.43 -4.30 -7.90
CA PHE A 67 4.28 -3.40 -7.82
C PHE A 67 3.11 -4.06 -7.11
N VAL A 68 2.42 -3.27 -6.29
CA VAL A 68 1.03 -3.54 -5.90
C VAL A 68 0.14 -2.61 -6.69
N VAL A 69 -0.96 -3.09 -7.27
CA VAL A 69 -1.88 -2.24 -8.05
C VAL A 69 -3.23 -2.14 -7.37
N LYS A 70 -3.66 -0.92 -7.01
CA LYS A 70 -4.97 -0.71 -6.41
C LYS A 70 -6.07 -0.88 -7.46
N LEU A 71 -7.13 -1.60 -7.10
CA LEU A 71 -8.32 -1.71 -7.95
C LEU A 71 -8.98 -0.33 -8.15
N SER A 72 -9.70 -0.18 -9.27
CA SER A 72 -10.50 1.01 -9.55
C SER A 72 -11.56 1.25 -8.46
N SER A 73 -11.93 2.50 -8.25
CA SER A 73 -13.08 2.90 -7.42
C SER A 73 -14.38 2.27 -7.91
N GLU A 74 -14.54 2.06 -9.22
CA GLU A 74 -15.66 1.33 -9.82
C GLU A 74 -15.87 -0.06 -9.16
N LEU A 75 -14.76 -0.78 -8.92
CA LEU A 75 -14.79 -2.15 -8.38
C LEU A 75 -14.89 -2.23 -6.86
N THR A 76 -14.60 -1.14 -6.14
CA THR A 76 -14.46 -1.16 -4.67
C THR A 76 -15.41 -0.20 -3.94
N HIS A 77 -15.66 0.97 -4.49
CA HIS A 77 -16.46 2.02 -3.85
C HIS A 77 -17.86 2.08 -4.45
N GLU A 78 -17.94 2.13 -5.77
CA GLU A 78 -19.21 2.09 -6.53
C GLU A 78 -19.76 0.66 -6.56
N ARG A 79 -18.86 -0.34 -6.52
CA ARG A 79 -19.17 -1.78 -6.54
C ARG A 79 -20.01 -2.17 -7.75
N GLU A 80 -19.74 -1.52 -8.88
CA GLU A 80 -20.34 -1.93 -10.15
C GLU A 80 -19.80 -3.32 -10.49
N LYS A 81 -20.69 -4.32 -10.54
CA LYS A 81 -20.35 -5.69 -10.96
C LYS A 81 -20.23 -5.76 -12.49
N THR A 82 -19.36 -4.93 -13.05
CA THR A 82 -19.17 -4.82 -14.50
C THR A 82 -18.01 -5.71 -14.91
N GLU A 83 -18.34 -6.85 -15.53
CA GLU A 83 -17.33 -7.74 -16.13
C GLU A 83 -16.41 -6.98 -17.10
N ALA A 84 -16.93 -5.96 -17.79
CA ALA A 84 -16.17 -5.08 -18.66
C ALA A 84 -15.06 -4.29 -17.93
N SER A 85 -15.34 -3.72 -16.76
CA SER A 85 -14.33 -2.98 -15.98
C SER A 85 -13.27 -3.93 -15.42
N VAL A 86 -13.67 -5.14 -15.00
CA VAL A 86 -12.72 -6.18 -14.60
C VAL A 86 -11.83 -6.57 -15.77
N ASP A 87 -12.38 -6.89 -16.93
CA ASP A 87 -11.62 -7.27 -18.12
C ASP A 87 -10.66 -6.17 -18.57
N GLN A 88 -11.09 -4.91 -18.52
CA GLN A 88 -10.22 -3.78 -18.84
C GLN A 88 -9.10 -3.64 -17.80
N PHE A 89 -9.39 -3.82 -16.51
CA PHE A 89 -8.38 -3.81 -15.46
C PHE A 89 -7.35 -4.93 -15.68
N ARG A 90 -7.81 -6.18 -15.93
CA ARG A 90 -6.97 -7.35 -16.21
C ARG A 90 -6.02 -7.11 -17.38
N LYS A 91 -6.57 -6.68 -18.53
CA LYS A 91 -5.77 -6.29 -19.71
C LYS A 91 -4.80 -5.17 -19.36
N GLY A 92 -5.26 -4.19 -18.59
CA GLY A 92 -4.45 -3.08 -18.13
C GLY A 92 -3.17 -3.54 -17.44
N ILE A 93 -3.27 -4.44 -16.47
CA ILE A 93 -2.15 -4.91 -15.64
C ILE A 93 -1.35 -6.08 -16.23
N GLU A 94 -1.81 -6.67 -17.34
CA GLU A 94 -1.17 -7.81 -18.02
C GLU A 94 0.37 -7.66 -18.17
N PRO A 95 0.94 -6.50 -18.56
CA PRO A 95 2.39 -6.36 -18.66
C PRO A 95 3.14 -6.59 -17.34
N LEU A 96 2.52 -6.28 -16.18
CA LEU A 96 3.11 -6.54 -14.87
C LEU A 96 3.05 -8.04 -14.52
N VAL A 97 2.01 -8.73 -14.98
CA VAL A 97 1.86 -10.18 -14.78
C VAL A 97 2.89 -10.91 -15.63
N GLU A 98 3.00 -10.57 -16.91
CA GLU A 98 3.94 -11.20 -17.85
C GLU A 98 5.41 -11.00 -17.46
N SER A 99 5.73 -9.88 -16.80
CA SER A 99 7.08 -9.56 -16.32
C SER A 99 7.38 -10.09 -14.91
N ASP A 100 6.43 -10.78 -14.25
CA ASP A 100 6.52 -11.17 -12.84
C ASP A 100 6.66 -9.97 -11.88
N GLN A 101 6.36 -8.74 -12.30
CA GLN A 101 6.52 -7.54 -11.47
C GLN A 101 5.25 -7.16 -10.69
N LEU A 102 4.14 -7.90 -10.85
CA LEU A 102 2.95 -7.77 -10.01
C LEU A 102 3.06 -8.66 -8.76
N ILE A 103 3.05 -8.07 -7.57
CA ILE A 103 2.98 -8.83 -6.32
C ILE A 103 1.54 -9.18 -5.95
N THR A 104 0.66 -8.19 -5.98
CA THR A 104 -0.77 -8.38 -5.72
C THR A 104 -1.58 -7.19 -6.22
N THR A 105 -2.89 -7.35 -6.26
CA THR A 105 -3.83 -6.24 -6.41
C THR A 105 -4.46 -5.90 -5.06
N LEU A 106 -4.67 -4.61 -4.81
CA LEU A 106 -5.31 -4.13 -3.58
C LEU A 106 -6.78 -3.80 -3.83
N ALA A 107 -7.67 -4.56 -3.19
CA ALA A 107 -9.10 -4.29 -3.09
C ALA A 107 -9.40 -3.57 -1.76
N GLN A 108 -9.20 -2.25 -1.73
CA GLN A 108 -9.50 -1.44 -0.55
C GLN A 108 -10.95 -0.94 -0.59
N PHE A 109 -11.73 -1.32 0.42
CA PHE A 109 -13.14 -0.94 0.53
C PHE A 109 -13.35 0.23 1.50
N PRO A 110 -14.33 1.12 1.25
CA PRO A 110 -14.61 2.25 2.13
C PRO A 110 -15.20 1.80 3.47
N TYR A 111 -15.24 2.71 4.46
CA TYR A 111 -15.84 2.44 5.77
C TYR A 111 -17.29 1.93 5.72
N SER A 112 -18.07 2.37 4.72
CA SER A 112 -19.46 1.96 4.50
C SER A 112 -19.61 0.48 4.10
N PHE A 113 -18.54 -0.17 3.64
CA PHE A 113 -18.55 -1.59 3.29
C PHE A 113 -18.53 -2.44 4.56
N LYS A 114 -19.69 -2.94 5.00
CA LYS A 114 -19.86 -3.74 6.22
C LYS A 114 -20.21 -5.19 5.86
N PRO A 115 -19.95 -6.18 6.75
CA PRO A 115 -20.35 -7.55 6.48
C PRO A 115 -21.85 -7.67 6.17
N SER A 116 -22.16 -8.21 5.00
CA SER A 116 -23.50 -8.53 4.53
C SER A 116 -23.39 -9.58 3.43
N ASN A 117 -24.45 -10.35 3.17
CA ASN A 117 -24.45 -11.33 2.08
C ASN A 117 -24.05 -10.69 0.75
N GLU A 118 -24.60 -9.51 0.43
CA GLU A 118 -24.26 -8.76 -0.78
C GLU A 118 -22.77 -8.43 -0.90
N ASN A 119 -22.13 -8.05 0.22
CA ASN A 119 -20.71 -7.69 0.23
C ASN A 119 -19.81 -8.92 0.16
N TYR A 120 -20.20 -10.05 0.76
CA TYR A 120 -19.52 -11.34 0.54
C TYR A 120 -19.66 -11.81 -0.92
N ASP A 121 -20.86 -11.70 -1.52
CA ASP A 121 -21.09 -12.00 -2.94
C ASP A 121 -20.22 -11.13 -3.85
N HIS A 122 -19.97 -9.88 -3.46
CA HIS A 122 -19.09 -8.97 -4.20
C HIS A 122 -17.62 -9.42 -4.15
N LEU A 123 -17.13 -9.84 -2.99
CA LEU A 123 -15.77 -10.41 -2.87
C LEU A 123 -15.62 -11.69 -3.69
N GLU A 124 -16.64 -12.55 -3.68
CA GLU A 124 -16.66 -13.77 -4.48
C GLU A 124 -16.68 -13.45 -5.99
N PHE A 125 -17.45 -12.45 -6.40
CA PHE A 125 -17.45 -11.95 -7.77
C PHE A 125 -16.05 -11.50 -8.21
N LEU A 126 -15.36 -10.67 -7.42
CA LEU A 126 -14.00 -10.21 -7.74
C LEU A 126 -13.03 -11.39 -7.89
N ARG A 127 -13.14 -12.38 -7.00
CA ARG A 127 -12.31 -13.58 -7.06
C ARG A 127 -12.57 -14.38 -8.34
N LYS A 128 -13.84 -14.64 -8.67
CA LYS A 128 -14.28 -15.39 -9.86
C LYS A 128 -13.88 -14.68 -11.16
N ALA A 129 -13.96 -13.36 -11.19
CA ALA A 129 -13.68 -12.56 -12.38
C ALA A 129 -12.17 -12.38 -12.66
N MET A 130 -11.32 -12.59 -11.65
CA MET A 130 -9.86 -12.45 -11.77
C MET A 130 -9.09 -13.68 -11.25
N PRO A 131 -9.40 -14.92 -11.64
CA PRO A 131 -8.95 -16.14 -10.95
C PRO A 131 -7.43 -16.25 -10.77
N ASP A 132 -6.65 -15.78 -11.74
CA ASP A 132 -5.19 -15.92 -11.77
C ASP A 132 -4.42 -14.70 -11.22
N ILE A 133 -5.13 -13.70 -10.69
CA ILE A 133 -4.52 -12.44 -10.23
C ILE A 133 -4.57 -12.41 -8.70
N PRO A 134 -3.46 -12.25 -7.97
CA PRO A 134 -3.52 -12.16 -6.51
C PRO A 134 -4.33 -10.92 -6.08
N ILE A 135 -5.19 -11.09 -5.07
CA ILE A 135 -6.04 -10.01 -4.53
C ILE A 135 -5.87 -10.02 -3.02
N ASN A 136 -5.48 -8.87 -2.46
CA ASN A 136 -5.54 -8.61 -1.03
C ASN A 136 -6.62 -7.57 -0.73
N VAL A 137 -7.46 -7.86 0.26
CA VAL A 137 -8.64 -7.10 0.64
C VAL A 137 -8.33 -6.28 1.88
N GLU A 138 -8.60 -4.99 1.80
CA GLU A 138 -8.44 -4.08 2.93
C GLU A 138 -9.79 -3.54 3.39
N PHE A 139 -10.11 -3.82 4.64
CA PHE A 139 -11.30 -3.31 5.33
C PHE A 139 -10.99 -2.03 6.11
N ARG A 140 -12.04 -1.23 6.35
CA ARG A 140 -11.96 0.05 7.07
C ARG A 140 -12.77 0.08 8.35
N ASN A 141 -13.48 -0.99 8.68
CA ASN A 141 -14.24 -1.11 9.93
C ASN A 141 -14.00 -2.45 10.62
N GLU A 142 -14.11 -2.44 11.94
CA GLU A 142 -13.86 -3.60 12.82
C GLU A 142 -14.86 -4.76 12.61
N TYR A 143 -16.01 -4.51 11.98
CA TYR A 143 -17.06 -5.53 11.83
C TYR A 143 -16.61 -6.73 10.97
N TRP A 144 -15.58 -6.54 10.13
CA TRP A 144 -14.93 -7.61 9.35
C TRP A 144 -13.88 -8.39 10.14
N ILE A 145 -13.52 -7.97 11.35
CA ILE A 145 -12.44 -8.58 12.13
C ILE A 145 -13.03 -9.69 12.99
N LYS A 146 -13.31 -10.82 12.35
CA LYS A 146 -13.85 -12.04 12.96
C LYS A 146 -13.39 -13.27 12.20
N GLU A 147 -13.34 -14.41 12.89
CA GLU A 147 -12.91 -15.71 12.35
C GLU A 147 -13.63 -16.07 11.04
N GLU A 148 -14.96 -15.95 10.99
CA GLU A 148 -15.77 -16.21 9.79
C GLU A 148 -15.31 -15.41 8.55
N THR A 149 -14.84 -14.17 8.74
CA THR A 149 -14.32 -13.36 7.63
C THR A 149 -12.97 -13.89 7.17
N PHE A 150 -12.06 -14.25 8.09
CA PHE A 150 -10.75 -14.79 7.73
C PHE A 150 -10.87 -16.15 7.04
N ASP A 151 -11.72 -17.05 7.56
CA ASP A 151 -12.05 -18.33 6.92
C ASP A 151 -12.60 -18.14 5.51
N PHE A 152 -13.49 -17.16 5.33
CA PHE A 152 -14.03 -16.82 4.02
C PHE A 152 -12.92 -16.37 3.07
N LEU A 153 -12.03 -15.49 3.51
CA LEU A 153 -10.94 -14.99 2.68
C LEU A 153 -9.98 -16.12 2.27
N GLU A 154 -9.58 -16.97 3.21
CA GLU A 154 -8.72 -18.14 2.95
C GLU A 154 -9.36 -19.11 1.95
N LYS A 155 -10.64 -19.46 2.18
CA LYS A 155 -11.40 -20.35 1.29
C LYS A 155 -11.46 -19.84 -0.15
N HIS A 156 -11.45 -18.53 -0.33
CA HIS A 156 -11.52 -17.89 -1.65
C HIS A 156 -10.16 -17.40 -2.14
N SER A 157 -9.03 -17.78 -1.51
CA SER A 157 -7.70 -17.31 -1.91
C SER A 157 -7.63 -15.78 -2.05
N LEU A 158 -8.23 -15.07 -1.09
CA LEU A 158 -8.16 -13.63 -0.93
C LEU A 158 -7.25 -13.33 0.27
N GLY A 159 -6.23 -12.50 0.08
CA GLY A 159 -5.37 -12.08 1.18
C GLY A 159 -6.02 -11.00 2.04
N TYR A 160 -5.72 -10.98 3.33
CA TYR A 160 -6.08 -9.89 4.23
C TYR A 160 -4.98 -8.82 4.23
N VAL A 161 -5.37 -7.55 4.35
CA VAL A 161 -4.43 -6.46 4.57
C VAL A 161 -4.51 -6.04 6.04
N CYS A 162 -3.42 -6.26 6.77
CA CYS A 162 -3.19 -5.71 8.10
C CYS A 162 -3.01 -4.19 7.98
N VAL A 163 -3.64 -3.43 8.86
CA VAL A 163 -3.69 -1.97 8.73
C VAL A 163 -3.32 -1.28 10.04
N ASP A 164 -2.45 -0.28 9.95
CA ASP A 164 -2.31 0.72 11.00
C ASP A 164 -3.07 1.99 10.60
N MET A 165 -3.94 2.44 11.49
CA MET A 165 -4.77 3.63 11.33
C MET A 165 -5.12 4.20 12.71
N PRO A 166 -5.73 5.39 12.80
CA PRO A 166 -6.06 5.99 14.09
C PRO A 166 -6.96 5.09 14.94
N ARG A 167 -6.74 5.08 16.25
CA ARG A 167 -7.59 4.38 17.22
C ARG A 167 -8.89 5.19 17.44
N LEU A 168 -9.83 5.06 16.51
CA LEU A 168 -11.18 5.65 16.58
C LEU A 168 -12.23 4.53 16.68
N PRO A 169 -13.41 4.80 17.27
CA PRO A 169 -14.48 3.81 17.37
C PRO A 169 -14.81 3.20 16.01
N HIS A 170 -14.96 1.87 15.99
CA HIS A 170 -15.35 1.07 14.82
C HIS A 170 -14.36 1.01 13.67
N LEU A 171 -13.20 1.68 13.74
CA LEU A 171 -12.10 1.43 12.81
C LEU A 171 -11.42 0.10 13.14
N VAL A 172 -10.73 -0.45 12.14
CA VAL A 172 -10.00 -1.72 12.30
C VAL A 172 -8.92 -1.57 13.37
N PRO A 173 -8.91 -2.42 14.42
CA PRO A 173 -7.78 -2.51 15.35
C PRO A 173 -6.52 -3.06 14.64
N PRO A 174 -5.32 -2.98 15.23
CA PRO A 174 -4.09 -3.44 14.59
C PRO A 174 -4.01 -4.98 14.63
N THR A 175 -4.88 -5.62 13.85
CA THR A 175 -5.04 -7.07 13.78
C THR A 175 -4.04 -7.66 12.82
N ILE A 176 -3.37 -8.73 13.26
CA ILE A 176 -2.44 -9.51 12.46
C ILE A 176 -3.12 -10.80 12.00
N ALA A 177 -3.13 -11.00 10.68
CA ALA A 177 -3.55 -12.23 10.03
C ALA A 177 -2.95 -12.30 8.62
N ALA A 178 -2.74 -13.52 8.12
CA ALA A 178 -2.44 -13.75 6.71
C ALA A 178 -3.38 -14.84 6.19
N THR A 179 -4.32 -14.45 5.32
CA THR A 179 -5.29 -15.37 4.70
C THR A 179 -4.87 -15.80 3.28
N SER A 180 -3.61 -15.55 2.93
CA SER A 180 -2.96 -15.98 1.70
C SER A 180 -1.45 -16.15 1.94
N GLU A 181 -0.73 -16.61 0.93
CA GLU A 181 0.74 -16.71 1.00
C GLU A 181 1.45 -15.36 1.15
N LEU A 182 0.75 -14.23 1.00
CA LEU A 182 1.29 -12.89 1.12
C LEU A 182 0.75 -12.19 2.39
N GLY A 183 1.65 -11.89 3.32
CA GLY A 183 1.38 -10.96 4.41
C GLY A 183 1.45 -9.54 3.86
N TYR A 184 0.42 -8.74 4.10
CA TYR A 184 0.38 -7.36 3.59
C TYR A 184 0.00 -6.39 4.70
N VAL A 185 0.90 -5.45 5.00
CA VAL A 185 0.70 -4.37 5.96
C VAL A 185 0.61 -3.01 5.26
N ARG A 186 -0.37 -2.18 5.63
CA ARG A 186 -0.48 -0.78 5.17
C ARG A 186 -0.59 0.20 6.34
N PHE A 187 0.27 1.22 6.34
CA PHE A 187 0.34 2.24 7.37
C PHE A 187 -0.32 3.54 6.90
N HIS A 188 -1.40 3.97 7.55
CA HIS A 188 -2.14 5.18 7.14
C HIS A 188 -1.79 6.43 7.96
N GLY A 189 -1.00 6.30 9.02
CA GLY A 189 -0.88 7.32 10.06
C GLY A 189 -1.98 7.22 11.11
N ARG A 190 -1.81 7.92 12.23
CA ARG A 190 -2.74 7.89 13.38
C ARG A 190 -3.43 9.24 13.64
N VAL A 191 -3.59 10.07 12.61
CA VAL A 191 -4.32 11.36 12.70
C VAL A 191 -5.79 11.14 13.08
N LYS A 192 -6.15 11.47 14.32
CA LYS A 192 -7.53 11.30 14.83
C LYS A 192 -8.47 12.42 14.36
N GLU A 193 -8.02 13.66 14.47
CA GLU A 193 -8.85 14.87 14.28
C GLU A 193 -9.36 15.02 12.85
N HIS A 194 -8.52 14.66 11.87
CA HIS A 194 -8.81 14.83 10.44
C HIS A 194 -9.12 13.51 9.74
N TRP A 195 -9.37 12.43 10.48
CA TRP A 195 -9.67 11.14 9.85
C TRP A 195 -10.97 11.20 9.06
N TRP A 196 -12.08 11.68 9.62
CA TRP A 196 -13.38 11.64 8.93
C TRP A 196 -13.63 12.80 7.98
N SER A 197 -13.23 14.00 8.39
CA SER A 197 -13.52 15.24 7.68
C SER A 197 -12.28 16.13 7.70
N PRO A 198 -11.23 15.76 6.95
CA PRO A 198 -10.05 16.59 6.85
C PRO A 198 -10.39 17.89 6.09
N PRO A 199 -9.89 19.06 6.52
CA PRO A 199 -10.00 20.30 5.76
C PRO A 199 -9.41 20.17 4.34
N GLU A 200 -8.28 19.47 4.24
CA GLU A 200 -7.65 19.11 2.96
C GLU A 200 -7.34 17.60 2.91
N PRO A 201 -7.52 16.91 1.77
CA PRO A 201 -7.39 15.45 1.69
C PRO A 201 -6.09 14.87 2.27
N HIS A 202 -4.98 15.59 2.16
CA HIS A 202 -3.68 15.14 2.66
C HIS A 202 -3.60 15.09 4.20
N MET A 203 -4.38 15.91 4.91
CA MET A 203 -4.33 16.01 6.38
C MET A 203 -4.77 14.72 7.08
N ARG A 204 -5.54 13.85 6.40
CA ARG A 204 -5.85 12.50 6.91
C ARG A 204 -4.57 11.64 7.07
N TYR A 205 -3.58 11.88 6.22
CA TYR A 205 -2.35 11.10 6.09
C TYR A 205 -1.12 11.89 6.53
N ASP A 206 -1.32 13.09 7.09
CA ASP A 206 -0.24 13.93 7.59
C ASP A 206 0.23 13.44 8.96
N TYR A 207 1.04 12.39 8.94
CA TYR A 207 1.52 11.71 10.14
C TYR A 207 2.96 11.26 9.95
N LEU A 208 3.81 11.48 10.95
CA LEU A 208 5.13 10.90 11.01
C LEU A 208 5.14 9.97 12.21
N TYR A 209 5.23 8.67 11.97
CA TYR A 209 5.36 7.68 13.04
C TYR A 209 6.66 7.93 13.81
N ASP A 210 6.57 7.88 15.13
CA ASP A 210 7.75 7.85 15.98
C ASP A 210 8.33 6.43 16.09
N LYS A 211 9.45 6.29 16.80
CA LYS A 211 10.14 5.01 16.91
C LYS A 211 9.33 3.98 17.71
N ASP A 212 8.65 4.39 18.77
CA ASP A 212 7.91 3.47 19.64
C ASP A 212 6.69 2.91 18.90
N GLU A 213 6.01 3.75 18.12
CA GLU A 213 4.90 3.33 17.26
C GLU A 213 5.33 2.41 16.11
N LEU A 214 6.55 2.58 15.61
CA LEU A 214 7.13 1.66 14.63
C LEU A 214 7.56 0.34 15.29
N GLU A 215 8.11 0.37 16.50
CA GLU A 215 8.53 -0.83 17.24
C GLU A 215 7.33 -1.75 17.50
N GLU A 216 6.17 -1.19 17.84
CA GLU A 216 4.89 -1.93 17.94
C GLU A 216 4.61 -2.79 16.69
N TRP A 217 5.01 -2.32 15.51
CA TRP A 217 4.80 -3.03 14.25
C TRP A 217 5.98 -3.90 13.81
N VAL A 218 7.17 -3.70 14.37
CA VAL A 218 8.28 -4.64 14.22
C VAL A 218 7.88 -5.98 14.84
N GLU A 219 7.44 -5.96 16.10
CA GLU A 219 6.96 -7.16 16.82
C GLU A 219 5.81 -7.86 16.06
N ARG A 220 4.86 -7.08 15.55
CA ARG A 220 3.74 -7.61 14.75
C ARG A 220 4.17 -8.17 13.39
N THR A 221 5.21 -7.61 12.78
CA THR A 221 5.76 -8.12 11.52
C THR A 221 6.46 -9.46 11.75
N GLU A 222 7.14 -9.62 12.87
CA GLU A 222 7.70 -10.91 13.30
C GLU A 222 6.59 -11.94 13.56
N GLU A 223 5.51 -11.53 14.23
CA GLU A 223 4.31 -12.37 14.42
C GLU A 223 3.68 -12.77 13.09
N LEU A 224 3.52 -11.84 12.15
CA LEU A 224 3.05 -12.12 10.79
C LEU A 224 3.99 -13.10 10.06
N GLY A 225 5.28 -13.04 10.38
CA GLY A 225 6.32 -13.96 9.93
C GLY A 225 6.11 -15.43 10.34
N ASN A 226 5.25 -15.71 11.32
CA ASN A 226 4.84 -17.06 11.69
C ASN A 226 3.84 -17.67 10.70
N TYR A 227 3.07 -16.83 9.99
CA TYR A 227 2.10 -17.25 8.99
C TYR A 227 2.71 -17.35 7.60
N THR A 228 3.57 -16.39 7.24
CA THR A 228 4.20 -16.33 5.91
C THR A 228 5.56 -15.65 5.94
N LYS A 229 6.46 -16.08 5.04
CA LYS A 229 7.77 -15.43 4.82
C LYS A 229 7.75 -14.39 3.70
N ASN A 230 6.63 -14.21 2.99
CA ASN A 230 6.48 -13.21 1.94
C ASN A 230 5.63 -12.04 2.46
N ILE A 231 6.29 -10.95 2.84
CA ILE A 231 5.64 -9.81 3.48
C ILE A 231 5.86 -8.54 2.66
N VAL A 232 4.79 -7.81 2.42
CA VAL A 232 4.79 -6.48 1.81
C VAL A 232 4.33 -5.46 2.83
N ILE A 233 5.04 -4.35 2.90
CA ILE A 233 4.77 -3.29 3.88
C ILE A 233 4.80 -1.95 3.16
N LEU A 234 3.65 -1.27 3.09
CA LEU A 234 3.53 -0.01 2.36
C LEU A 234 3.05 1.14 3.25
N PHE A 235 3.83 2.21 3.27
CA PHE A 235 3.53 3.43 4.02
C PHE A 235 2.71 4.41 3.18
N ASN A 236 1.54 4.78 3.67
CA ASN A 236 0.56 5.65 3.02
C ASN A 236 0.38 7.01 3.73
N ASN A 237 1.11 7.28 4.80
CA ASN A 237 1.24 8.59 5.45
C ASN A 237 2.13 9.54 4.60
N HIS A 238 1.72 9.78 3.36
CA HIS A 238 2.61 10.25 2.30
C HIS A 238 2.93 11.75 2.30
N TYR A 239 2.23 12.57 3.09
CA TYR A 239 2.42 14.02 3.02
C TYR A 239 3.86 14.41 3.33
N GLN A 240 4.46 15.27 2.49
CA GLN A 240 5.82 15.78 2.64
C GLN A 240 6.90 14.70 2.82
N GLY A 241 6.76 13.56 2.15
CA GLY A 241 7.76 12.48 2.17
C GLY A 241 7.83 11.69 3.49
N LYS A 242 6.90 11.89 4.42
CA LYS A 242 6.86 11.21 5.73
C LYS A 242 6.80 9.69 5.58
N SER A 243 6.03 9.18 4.61
CA SER A 243 5.98 7.74 4.32
C SER A 243 7.32 7.16 3.88
N ALA A 244 8.09 7.87 3.03
CA ALA A 244 9.42 7.42 2.60
C ALA A 244 10.40 7.39 3.78
N LYS A 245 10.34 8.40 4.67
CA LYS A 245 11.12 8.42 5.91
C LYS A 245 10.78 7.24 6.82
N ASN A 246 9.49 7.03 7.11
CA ASN A 246 9.07 5.93 7.98
C ASN A 246 9.36 4.56 7.37
N ALA A 247 9.17 4.38 6.05
CA ALA A 247 9.53 3.13 5.36
C ALA A 247 11.01 2.79 5.52
N ARG A 248 11.89 3.80 5.43
CA ARG A 248 13.34 3.62 5.66
C ARG A 248 13.65 3.29 7.12
N THR A 249 13.10 4.06 8.06
CA THR A 249 13.29 3.81 9.50
C THR A 249 12.85 2.40 9.87
N PHE A 250 11.68 1.99 9.40
CA PHE A 250 11.12 0.67 9.66
C PHE A 250 11.96 -0.46 9.04
N ALA A 251 12.46 -0.28 7.81
CA ALA A 251 13.38 -1.24 7.20
C ALA A 251 14.67 -1.41 8.01
N SER A 252 15.25 -0.31 8.49
CA SER A 252 16.43 -0.34 9.35
C SER A 252 16.16 -1.05 10.68
N MET A 253 14.97 -0.86 11.29
CA MET A 253 14.58 -1.53 12.53
C MET A 253 14.43 -3.05 12.35
N LEU A 254 13.93 -3.49 11.19
CA LEU A 254 13.82 -4.91 10.84
C LEU A 254 15.17 -5.56 10.44
N GLY A 255 16.25 -4.80 10.36
CA GLY A 255 17.54 -5.29 9.85
C GLY A 255 17.53 -5.62 8.36
N GLU A 256 16.53 -5.13 7.61
CA GLU A 256 16.40 -5.36 6.16
C GLU A 256 17.24 -4.32 5.41
N SER A 257 18.28 -4.76 4.71
CA SER A 257 19.05 -3.90 3.82
C SER A 257 18.25 -3.62 2.54
N GLN A 258 17.73 -2.40 2.39
CA GLN A 258 17.15 -1.94 1.12
C GLN A 258 18.27 -1.81 0.08
N GLY A 259 18.19 -2.58 -1.01
CA GLY A 259 19.26 -2.70 -2.00
C GLY A 259 19.59 -1.39 -2.73
N LYS A 260 20.89 -1.16 -2.95
CA LYS A 260 21.50 -0.20 -3.90
C LYS A 260 21.57 1.29 -3.51
N LYS A 261 21.69 1.58 -2.23
CA LYS A 261 22.60 2.61 -1.66
C LYS A 261 22.72 2.32 -0.17
N ASP A 262 23.95 2.22 0.34
CA ASP A 262 24.14 2.27 1.79
C ASP A 262 23.61 3.62 2.26
N PHE A 263 22.54 3.59 3.03
CA PHE A 263 21.94 4.77 3.64
C PHE A 263 22.82 5.17 4.82
N SER A 264 23.93 5.86 4.57
CA SER A 264 24.71 6.47 5.64
C SER A 264 23.82 7.41 6.44
N GLU A 265 24.01 7.49 7.75
CA GLU A 265 23.30 8.42 8.65
C GLU A 265 23.37 9.88 8.16
N ASP A 266 24.38 10.23 7.36
CA ASP A 266 24.58 11.55 6.72
C ASP A 266 23.70 11.82 5.49
N ASP A 267 23.02 10.80 4.93
CA ASP A 267 22.08 10.92 3.81
C ASP A 267 20.67 11.25 4.37
N ASP A 268 20.62 12.33 5.17
CA ASP A 268 19.37 12.85 5.69
C ASP A 268 18.66 13.57 4.53
N PHE A 269 17.74 12.84 3.88
CA PHE A 269 16.79 13.38 2.88
C PHE A 269 16.01 14.59 3.41
N LEU A 270 16.04 14.81 4.72
CA LEU A 270 15.68 16.07 5.33
C LEU A 270 16.95 16.91 5.43
N HIS A 271 17.16 17.83 4.48
CA HIS A 271 18.28 18.77 4.59
C HIS A 271 18.37 19.33 6.02
N PRO A 272 19.54 19.26 6.70
CA PRO A 272 19.71 19.66 8.10
C PRO A 272 19.56 21.18 8.36
N GLY A 273 18.99 21.93 7.42
CA GLY A 273 18.73 23.37 7.52
C GLY A 273 17.25 23.76 7.48
N ARG A 274 16.34 22.80 7.46
CA ARG A 274 14.89 23.05 7.53
C ARG A 274 14.27 22.07 8.50
N ASP A 275 14.24 22.49 9.75
CA ASP A 275 13.39 21.90 10.78
C ASP A 275 11.92 22.18 10.40
N LEU A 276 11.41 21.46 9.40
CA LEU A 276 10.03 21.54 8.93
C LEU A 276 9.07 20.74 9.82
N PHE A 277 9.61 20.06 10.84
CA PHE A 277 8.88 19.11 11.67
C PHE A 277 9.00 19.42 13.17
N SER A 278 9.58 20.56 13.55
CA SER A 278 9.45 21.11 14.90
C SER A 278 8.36 22.19 14.94
N SER A 279 7.19 21.80 15.45
CA SER A 279 6.17 22.71 15.97
C SER A 279 5.50 22.03 17.15
#